data_AF-A0A9D2X5L1-F1
#
_entry.id   AF-A0A9D2X5L1-F1
#
_cell.length_a   1.000
_cell.length_b   1.000
_cell.length_c   1.000
_cell.angle_alpha   90.00
_cell.angle_beta   90.00
_cell.angle_gamma   90.00
#
_symmetry.space_group_name_H-M   'P 1'
#
loop_
_entity.id
_entity.type
_entity.pdbx_description
1 polymer ?
#
loop_
_entity_poly.entity_id
_entity_poly.type
_entity_poly.pdbx_seq_one_letter_code
_entity_poly.pdbx_strand_id
1 'polypeptide(L)'
;MDEKKLLEMISHNNFPIGIGGCKYHDFSYDCCEYNVTIFDDLNQDSSVIRLDDDFIKIQHGTLLESNSNILVQFDSMKIIFDETWELKMLLSKIHENKNKFFDDYAKSCLIESLFCTSKAKEGIKNDDGFASCWIKSSAYYLADAISLLNMTRPCPTHLLSLSRSFKKNKINSHLLTVTQCIGVERATPSLLLRMLKSTIGFSEMIGKTNDSEIIKSKYEFLLKNSLLSDCYFYFGYLNRNNFVSIKKTLHRNPEYIHVLKTAFDIENDKTIISQQIDSLQNASKEILSGLNQ
;
A
#
# COMPACT_ATOMS: atom_id res chain seq x y z
N MET A 1 6.52 20.86 9.29
CA MET A 1 7.65 20.23 9.98
C MET A 1 8.94 21.04 9.93
N ASP A 2 9.59 21.24 11.08
CA ASP A 2 10.93 21.81 11.22
C ASP A 2 11.99 20.70 11.04
N GLU A 3 12.72 20.74 9.92
CA GLU A 3 13.73 19.73 9.57
C GLU A 3 14.92 19.72 10.53
N LYS A 4 15.26 20.87 11.10
CA LYS A 4 16.38 20.95 12.05
C LYS A 4 16.01 20.25 13.36
N LYS A 5 14.82 20.52 13.89
CA LYS A 5 14.31 19.80 15.08
C LYS A 5 14.20 18.30 14.83
N LEU A 6 13.73 17.89 13.65
CA LEU A 6 13.68 16.47 13.30
C LEU A 6 15.08 15.85 13.35
N LEU A 7 16.07 16.46 12.70
CA LEU A 7 17.45 15.96 12.70
C LEU A 7 18.02 15.90 14.12
N GLU A 8 17.78 16.90 14.97
CA GLU A 8 18.20 16.87 16.38
C GLU A 8 17.57 15.69 17.15
N MET A 9 16.37 15.24 16.78
CA MET A 9 15.69 14.10 17.40
C MET A 9 16.16 12.73 16.88
N ILE A 10 16.68 12.62 15.66
CA ILE A 10 16.94 11.31 15.01
C ILE A 10 18.40 11.08 14.61
N SER A 11 19.18 12.15 14.38
CA SER A 11 20.55 12.06 13.88
C SER A 11 21.56 11.78 15.00
N HIS A 12 21.63 10.53 15.44
CA HIS A 12 22.58 10.13 16.49
C HIS A 12 23.94 9.67 15.93
N ASN A 13 24.01 9.32 14.63
CA ASN A 13 25.16 8.61 14.04
C ASN A 13 25.54 9.05 12.61
N ASN A 14 25.11 10.24 12.16
CA ASN A 14 25.42 10.76 10.81
C ASN A 14 25.10 9.81 9.63
N PHE A 15 24.06 8.98 9.74
CA PHE A 15 23.56 8.21 8.60
C PHE A 15 22.81 9.12 7.62
N PRO A 16 22.81 8.84 6.30
CA PRO A 16 21.98 9.56 5.36
C PRO A 16 20.49 9.43 5.70
N ILE A 17 19.76 10.52 5.54
CA ILE A 17 18.34 10.62 5.86
C ILE A 17 17.63 11.31 4.71
N GLY A 18 16.57 10.66 4.25
CA GLY A 18 15.67 11.23 3.25
C GLY A 18 14.22 11.13 3.68
N ILE A 19 13.40 12.04 3.14
CA ILE A 19 11.96 12.07 3.39
C ILE A 19 11.23 11.81 2.07
N GLY A 20 10.47 10.73 2.06
CA GLY A 20 9.62 10.33 0.95
C GLY A 20 8.13 10.51 1.27
N GLY A 21 7.29 9.70 0.64
CA GLY A 21 5.86 9.69 0.93
C GLY A 21 5.08 10.82 0.24
N CYS A 22 3.79 10.94 0.57
CA CYS A 22 2.87 11.85 -0.11
C CYS A 22 3.11 13.32 0.24
N LYS A 23 3.67 13.62 1.42
CA LYS A 23 3.70 14.97 2.00
C LYS A 23 4.44 16.04 1.18
N TYR A 24 5.33 15.63 0.28
CA TYR A 24 6.07 16.52 -0.64
C TYR A 24 5.50 16.59 -2.05
N HIS A 25 4.32 16.02 -2.29
CA HIS A 25 3.66 16.08 -3.58
C HIS A 25 2.47 17.04 -3.52
N ASP A 26 2.15 17.65 -4.66
CA ASP A 26 1.04 18.62 -4.79
C ASP A 26 -0.33 18.01 -4.45
N PHE A 27 -0.46 16.69 -4.50
CA PHE A 27 -1.68 15.96 -4.16
C PHE A 27 -1.79 15.58 -2.68
N SER A 28 -0.85 16.02 -1.83
CA SER A 28 -0.85 15.67 -0.40
C SER A 28 -2.11 16.16 0.32
N TYR A 29 -2.48 15.43 1.37
CA TYR A 29 -3.52 15.85 2.32
C TYR A 29 -2.88 16.25 3.65
N ASP A 30 -3.58 17.07 4.43
CA ASP A 30 -3.10 17.48 5.76
C ASP A 30 -2.82 16.27 6.67
N CYS A 31 -3.61 15.20 6.53
CA CYS A 31 -3.44 13.94 7.28
C CYS A 31 -2.28 13.06 6.81
N CYS A 32 -1.54 13.43 5.75
CA CYS A 32 -0.33 12.71 5.36
C CYS A 32 0.76 12.89 6.43
N GLU A 33 1.35 11.78 6.84
CA GLU A 33 2.55 11.72 7.64
C GLU A 33 3.81 12.01 6.82
N TYR A 34 4.85 12.53 7.48
CA TYR A 34 6.19 12.56 6.94
C TYR A 34 6.80 11.16 7.02
N ASN A 35 7.19 10.60 5.87
CA ASN A 35 7.83 9.28 5.81
C ASN A 35 9.35 9.46 5.72
N VAL A 36 10.04 9.28 6.83
CA VAL A 36 11.48 9.48 6.98
C VAL A 36 12.19 8.13 6.90
N THR A 37 13.16 7.99 6.00
CA THR A 37 14.04 6.84 5.93
C THR A 37 15.42 7.21 6.46
N ILE A 38 15.90 6.45 7.45
CA ILE A 38 17.29 6.49 7.91
C ILE A 38 18.03 5.34 7.22
N PHE A 39 19.12 5.64 6.52
CA PHE A 39 19.91 4.65 5.79
C PHE A 39 21.04 4.10 6.67
N ASP A 40 20.67 3.26 7.64
CA ASP A 40 21.53 2.71 8.69
C ASP A 40 21.63 1.18 8.69
N ASP A 41 21.11 0.52 7.64
CA ASP A 41 21.09 -0.93 7.45
C ASP A 41 20.39 -1.73 8.58
N LEU A 42 19.61 -1.06 9.44
CA LEU A 42 18.87 -1.72 10.50
C LEU A 42 17.64 -2.44 9.94
N ASN A 43 17.48 -3.71 10.28
CA ASN A 43 16.27 -4.47 10.01
C ASN A 43 15.31 -4.36 11.21
N GLN A 44 14.74 -3.18 11.38
CA GLN A 44 13.82 -2.86 12.48
C GLN A 44 12.46 -2.43 11.95
N ASP A 45 11.42 -2.67 12.75
CA ASP A 45 10.07 -2.20 12.45
C ASP A 45 10.03 -0.67 12.45
N SER A 46 9.17 -0.10 11.61
CA SER A 46 8.97 1.34 11.57
C SER A 46 8.42 1.86 12.90
N SER A 47 8.90 3.02 13.33
CA SER A 47 8.38 3.75 14.48
C SER A 47 7.58 4.97 14.05
N VAL A 48 6.70 5.44 14.93
CA VAL A 48 5.93 6.66 14.72
C VAL A 48 6.19 7.58 15.90
N ILE A 49 6.63 8.80 15.60
CA ILE A 49 6.79 9.87 16.58
C ILE A 49 5.93 11.06 16.17
N ARG A 50 5.73 11.98 17.11
CA ARG A 50 5.12 13.29 16.86
C ARG A 50 6.17 14.38 16.96
N LEU A 51 6.13 15.31 16.04
CA LEU A 51 6.84 16.58 16.12
C LEU A 51 5.83 17.69 15.89
N ASP A 52 5.58 18.48 16.92
CA ASP A 52 4.47 19.43 16.96
C ASP A 52 3.13 18.70 16.64
N ASP A 53 2.38 19.14 15.63
CA ASP A 53 1.13 18.51 15.19
C ASP A 53 1.33 17.44 14.08
N ASP A 54 2.56 17.24 13.61
CA ASP A 54 2.87 16.35 12.49
C ASP A 54 3.20 14.92 12.96
N PHE A 55 2.64 13.93 12.28
CA PHE A 55 3.09 12.54 12.39
C PHE A 55 4.34 12.31 11.55
N ILE A 56 5.34 11.67 12.15
CA ILE A 56 6.57 11.27 11.49
C ILE A 56 6.70 9.76 11.62
N LYS A 57 6.64 9.08 10.48
CA LYS A 57 6.90 7.65 10.38
C LYS A 57 8.35 7.45 9.99
N ILE A 58 9.13 6.85 10.89
CA ILE A 58 10.55 6.55 10.70
C ILE A 58 10.67 5.08 10.28
N GLN A 59 11.40 4.86 9.20
CA GLN A 59 11.77 3.55 8.70
C GLN A 59 13.27 3.47 8.46
N HIS A 60 13.78 2.24 8.46
CA HIS A 60 15.19 1.96 8.27
C HIS A 60 15.42 1.35 6.88
N GLY A 61 16.48 1.78 6.22
CA GLY A 61 16.80 1.41 4.85
C GLY A 61 18.28 1.15 4.64
N THR A 62 18.61 0.64 3.46
CA THR A 62 19.98 0.37 3.04
C THR A 62 20.31 1.11 1.75
N LEU A 63 21.53 1.64 1.66
CA LEU A 63 22.04 2.23 0.41
C LEU A 63 22.32 1.16 -0.66
N LEU A 64 22.40 -0.11 -0.27
CA LEU A 64 22.62 -1.26 -1.15
C LEU A 64 21.32 -1.85 -1.70
N GLU A 65 20.20 -1.14 -1.56
CA GLU A 65 18.90 -1.63 -2.01
C GLU A 65 18.89 -1.95 -3.51
N SER A 66 18.27 -3.07 -3.85
CA SER A 66 18.16 -3.58 -5.23
C SER A 66 16.75 -4.00 -5.61
N ASN A 67 15.84 -4.09 -4.63
CA ASN A 67 14.45 -4.43 -4.84
C ASN A 67 13.68 -3.23 -5.40
N SER A 68 13.21 -3.36 -6.64
CA SER A 68 12.42 -2.34 -7.34
C SER A 68 11.22 -1.85 -6.53
N ASN A 69 10.60 -2.72 -5.72
CA ASN A 69 9.44 -2.36 -4.90
C ASN A 69 9.78 -1.30 -3.85
N ILE A 70 11.01 -1.36 -3.31
CA ILE A 70 11.52 -0.42 -2.30
C ILE A 70 12.12 0.81 -3.00
N LEU A 71 12.91 0.62 -4.06
CA LEU A 71 13.52 1.72 -4.82
C LEU A 71 12.48 2.70 -5.38
N VAL A 72 11.33 2.21 -5.83
CA VAL A 72 10.21 3.06 -6.28
C VAL A 72 9.67 3.96 -5.15
N GLN A 73 9.76 3.53 -3.88
CA GLN A 73 9.35 4.37 -2.75
C GLN A 73 10.36 5.49 -2.43
N PHE A 74 11.61 5.33 -2.86
CA PHE A 74 12.66 6.35 -2.74
C PHE A 74 12.66 7.33 -3.92
N ASP A 75 11.90 7.05 -4.99
CA ASP A 75 11.78 7.98 -6.11
C ASP A 75 11.28 9.36 -5.62
N SER A 76 11.98 10.41 -6.07
CA SER A 76 11.70 11.81 -5.69
C SER A 76 11.79 12.09 -4.18
N MET A 77 12.51 11.26 -3.41
CA MET A 77 12.80 11.50 -2.01
C MET A 77 13.60 12.80 -1.82
N LYS A 78 13.22 13.60 -0.83
CA LYS A 78 13.98 14.79 -0.43
C LYS A 78 15.09 14.39 0.54
N ILE A 79 16.33 14.68 0.21
CA ILE A 79 17.47 14.52 1.13
C ILE A 79 17.41 15.61 2.19
N ILE A 80 17.49 15.24 3.47
CA ILE A 80 17.65 16.18 4.59
C ILE A 80 19.02 16.07 5.25
N PHE A 81 19.70 14.93 5.10
CA PHE A 81 21.08 14.74 5.56
C PHE A 81 21.78 13.71 4.67
N ASP A 82 22.98 14.03 4.17
CA ASP A 82 23.79 13.15 3.31
C ASP A 82 25.24 13.70 3.19
N GLU A 83 26.07 13.48 4.22
CA GLU A 83 27.44 14.01 4.25
C GLU A 83 28.34 13.39 3.17
N THR A 84 28.14 12.09 2.88
CA THR A 84 28.98 11.30 1.95
C THR A 84 28.49 11.32 0.51
N TRP A 85 27.30 11.88 0.26
CA TRP A 85 26.64 11.96 -1.04
C TRP A 85 26.17 10.61 -1.59
N GLU A 86 26.23 9.56 -0.78
CA GLU A 86 25.87 8.20 -1.19
C GLU A 86 24.36 8.08 -1.42
N LEU A 87 23.54 8.75 -0.61
CA LEU A 87 22.09 8.78 -0.83
C LEU A 87 21.78 9.52 -2.13
N LYS A 88 22.44 10.65 -2.40
CA LYS A 88 22.31 11.37 -3.67
C LYS A 88 22.69 10.49 -4.87
N MET A 89 23.75 9.69 -4.76
CA MET A 89 24.15 8.74 -5.82
C MET A 89 23.08 7.66 -6.03
N LEU A 90 22.53 7.09 -4.96
CA LEU A 90 21.42 6.13 -5.04
C LEU A 90 20.20 6.75 -5.74
N LEU A 91 19.80 7.95 -5.34
CA LEU A 91 18.65 8.64 -5.95
C LEU A 91 18.88 8.97 -7.43
N SER A 92 20.11 9.32 -7.84
CA SER A 92 20.46 9.51 -9.26
C SER A 92 20.27 8.22 -10.06
N LYS A 93 20.74 7.08 -9.52
CA LYS A 93 20.57 5.77 -10.15
C LYS A 93 19.09 5.39 -10.28
N ILE A 94 18.28 5.69 -9.25
CA ILE A 94 16.82 5.50 -9.29
C ILE A 94 16.20 6.34 -10.39
N HIS A 95 16.56 7.63 -10.48
CA HIS A 95 16.05 8.53 -11.50
C HIS A 95 16.39 8.07 -12.92
N GLU A 96 17.65 7.69 -13.17
CA GLU A 96 18.12 7.20 -14.47
C GLU A 96 17.44 5.90 -14.91
N ASN A 97 17.11 5.02 -13.96
CA ASN A 97 16.50 3.72 -14.22
C ASN A 97 15.01 3.67 -13.84
N LYS A 98 14.37 4.84 -13.71
CA LYS A 98 13.02 4.97 -13.15
C LYS A 98 12.02 4.06 -13.84
N ASN A 99 11.92 4.12 -15.17
CA ASN A 99 10.97 3.30 -15.93
C ASN A 99 11.19 1.81 -15.68
N LYS A 100 12.44 1.35 -15.66
CA LYS A 100 12.79 -0.04 -15.38
C LYS A 100 12.31 -0.48 -14.00
N PHE A 101 12.57 0.31 -12.96
CA PHE A 101 12.14 -0.02 -11.60
C PHE A 101 10.61 -0.03 -11.46
N PHE A 102 9.92 0.91 -12.12
CA PHE A 102 8.45 0.92 -12.16
C PHE A 102 7.89 -0.30 -12.89
N ASP A 103 8.46 -0.68 -14.04
CA ASP A 103 8.03 -1.85 -14.81
C ASP A 103 8.30 -3.16 -14.06
N ASP A 104 9.48 -3.31 -13.45
CA ASP A 104 9.83 -4.49 -12.66
C ASP A 104 8.90 -4.64 -11.44
N TYR A 105 8.57 -3.54 -10.78
CA TYR A 105 7.61 -3.56 -9.67
C TYR A 105 6.17 -3.84 -10.18
N ALA A 106 5.76 -3.27 -11.32
CA ALA A 106 4.46 -3.56 -11.92
C ALA A 106 4.30 -5.05 -12.24
N LYS A 107 5.34 -5.66 -12.84
CA LYS A 107 5.39 -7.12 -13.09
C LYS A 107 5.27 -7.92 -11.80
N SER A 108 5.99 -7.54 -10.75
CA SER A 108 5.90 -8.18 -9.44
C SER A 108 4.49 -8.09 -8.85
N CYS A 109 3.83 -6.94 -8.98
CA CYS A 109 2.44 -6.77 -8.55
C CYS A 109 1.47 -7.66 -9.35
N LEU A 110 1.64 -7.78 -10.66
CA LEU A 110 0.81 -8.67 -11.49
C LEU A 110 0.98 -10.14 -11.08
N ILE A 111 2.21 -10.57 -10.77
CA ILE A 111 2.50 -11.92 -10.28
C ILE A 111 1.83 -12.15 -8.92
N GLU A 112 1.92 -11.22 -7.98
CA GLU A 112 1.26 -11.33 -6.67
C GLU A 112 -0.27 -11.31 -6.80
N SER A 113 -0.83 -10.54 -7.74
CA SER A 113 -2.25 -10.59 -8.08
C SER A 113 -2.67 -11.99 -8.55
N LEU A 114 -1.92 -12.60 -9.47
CA LEU A 114 -2.17 -13.95 -9.97
C LEU A 114 -2.00 -15.02 -8.89
N PHE A 115 -1.01 -14.86 -8.00
CA PHE A 115 -0.85 -15.71 -6.82
C PHE A 115 -2.09 -15.65 -5.92
N CYS A 116 -2.58 -14.44 -5.64
CA CYS A 116 -3.77 -14.23 -4.82
C CYS A 116 -5.03 -14.85 -5.45
N THR A 117 -5.27 -14.68 -6.75
CA THR A 117 -6.41 -15.35 -7.44
C THR A 117 -6.31 -16.88 -7.37
N SER A 118 -5.09 -17.44 -7.46
CA SER A 118 -4.86 -18.88 -7.32
C SER A 118 -5.18 -19.37 -5.91
N LYS A 119 -4.78 -18.60 -4.88
CA LYS A 119 -5.13 -18.89 -3.47
C LYS A 119 -6.62 -18.77 -3.18
N ALA A 120 -7.30 -17.76 -3.74
CA ALA A 120 -8.74 -17.66 -3.64
C ALA A 120 -9.45 -18.88 -4.26
N LYS A 121 -8.99 -19.33 -5.45
CA LYS A 121 -9.55 -20.50 -6.14
C LYS A 121 -9.36 -21.80 -5.36
N GLU A 122 -8.20 -21.99 -4.74
CA GLU A 122 -7.95 -23.08 -3.80
C GLU A 122 -8.88 -22.97 -2.58
N GLY A 123 -9.01 -21.76 -2.02
CA GLY A 123 -9.85 -21.51 -0.87
C GLY A 123 -11.33 -21.82 -1.09
N ILE A 124 -11.90 -21.48 -2.25
CA ILE A 124 -13.29 -21.86 -2.59
C ILE A 124 -13.47 -23.39 -2.56
N LYS A 125 -12.51 -24.14 -3.13
CA LYS A 125 -12.57 -25.61 -3.22
C LYS A 125 -12.48 -26.27 -1.85
N ASN A 126 -11.65 -25.72 -0.98
CA ASN A 126 -11.36 -26.27 0.35
C ASN A 126 -12.22 -25.65 1.46
N ASP A 127 -13.19 -24.79 1.11
CA ASP A 127 -14.01 -24.04 2.06
C ASP A 127 -13.21 -23.18 3.05
N ASP A 128 -12.09 -22.61 2.58
CA ASP A 128 -11.26 -21.68 3.34
C ASP A 128 -11.94 -20.30 3.40
N GLY A 129 -12.21 -19.84 4.62
CA GLY A 129 -12.81 -18.53 4.90
C GLY A 129 -11.98 -17.34 4.37
N PHE A 130 -10.70 -17.51 4.07
CA PHE A 130 -9.84 -16.44 3.56
C PHE A 130 -9.94 -16.20 2.05
N ALA A 131 -10.72 -16.99 1.29
CA ALA A 131 -10.81 -16.85 -0.17
C ALA A 131 -11.11 -15.41 -0.64
N SER A 132 -12.03 -14.73 0.06
CA SER A 132 -12.40 -13.34 -0.25
C SER A 132 -11.31 -12.33 0.12
N CYS A 133 -10.54 -12.59 1.19
CA CYS A 133 -9.36 -11.78 1.56
C CYS A 133 -8.28 -11.84 0.47
N TRP A 134 -8.07 -13.02 -0.12
CA TRP A 134 -7.19 -13.19 -1.27
C TRP A 134 -7.69 -12.42 -2.50
N ILE A 135 -9.00 -12.40 -2.76
CA ILE A 135 -9.54 -11.62 -3.88
C ILE A 135 -9.36 -10.12 -3.69
N LYS A 136 -9.68 -9.58 -2.51
CA LYS A 136 -9.40 -8.17 -2.21
C LYS A 136 -7.92 -7.87 -2.40
N SER A 137 -7.05 -8.77 -1.93
CA SER A 137 -5.59 -8.61 -2.08
C SER A 137 -5.15 -8.59 -3.55
N SER A 138 -5.71 -9.46 -4.39
CA SER A 138 -5.46 -9.46 -5.84
C SER A 138 -5.87 -8.14 -6.49
N ALA A 139 -7.05 -7.61 -6.14
CA ALA A 139 -7.52 -6.34 -6.69
C ALA A 139 -6.58 -5.16 -6.31
N TYR A 140 -6.08 -5.12 -5.09
CA TYR A 140 -5.11 -4.09 -4.66
C TYR A 140 -3.75 -4.24 -5.37
N TYR A 141 -3.24 -5.47 -5.56
CA TYR A 141 -2.03 -5.68 -6.37
C TYR A 141 -2.22 -5.26 -7.83
N LEU A 142 -3.38 -5.53 -8.43
CA LEU A 142 -3.69 -5.06 -9.76
C LEU A 142 -3.77 -3.52 -9.82
N ALA A 143 -4.32 -2.88 -8.79
CA ALA A 143 -4.32 -1.41 -8.66
C ALA A 143 -2.89 -0.83 -8.63
N ASP A 144 -1.98 -1.44 -7.85
CA ASP A 144 -0.58 -1.06 -7.80
C ASP A 144 0.07 -1.17 -9.18
N ALA A 145 -0.13 -2.31 -9.86
CA ALA A 145 0.44 -2.55 -11.19
C ALA A 145 -0.02 -1.48 -12.20
N ILE A 146 -1.32 -1.18 -12.25
CA ILE A 146 -1.86 -0.13 -13.13
C ILE A 146 -1.25 1.23 -12.78
N SER A 147 -1.15 1.57 -11.49
CA SER A 147 -0.56 2.83 -11.05
C SER A 147 0.90 2.97 -11.47
N LEU A 148 1.68 1.93 -11.29
CA LEU A 148 3.10 1.89 -11.66
C LEU A 148 3.28 2.07 -13.17
N LEU A 149 2.43 1.44 -13.98
CA LEU A 149 2.44 1.62 -15.44
C LEU A 149 2.01 3.03 -15.89
N ASN A 150 1.42 3.83 -14.99
CA ASN A 150 1.17 5.26 -15.19
C ASN A 150 2.22 6.13 -14.50
N MET A 151 3.40 5.58 -14.18
CA MET A 151 4.50 6.26 -13.48
C MET A 151 4.09 6.88 -12.14
N THR A 152 3.06 6.30 -11.51
CA THR A 152 2.54 6.74 -10.22
C THR A 152 2.84 5.67 -9.19
N ARG A 153 3.68 5.99 -8.20
CA ARG A 153 3.99 5.03 -7.12
C ARG A 153 2.73 4.74 -6.29
N PRO A 154 2.54 3.51 -5.80
CA PRO A 154 1.44 3.20 -4.90
C PRO A 154 1.44 4.08 -3.65
N CYS A 155 0.31 4.73 -3.39
CA CYS A 155 0.11 5.60 -2.23
C CYS A 155 -1.32 5.41 -1.69
N PRO A 156 -1.52 4.58 -0.65
CA PRO A 156 -2.84 4.04 -0.29
C PRO A 156 -3.94 5.09 -0.08
N THR A 157 -3.59 6.25 0.50
CA THR A 157 -4.52 7.34 0.78
C THR A 157 -4.99 8.08 -0.48
N HIS A 158 -4.19 8.09 -1.56
CA HIS A 158 -4.44 8.90 -2.75
C HIS A 158 -4.68 8.08 -4.01
N LEU A 159 -4.34 6.79 -4.01
CA LEU A 159 -4.28 5.96 -5.22
C LEU A 159 -5.60 5.96 -6.00
N LEU A 160 -6.73 5.86 -5.29
CA LEU A 160 -8.05 5.92 -5.93
C LEU A 160 -8.28 7.29 -6.59
N SER A 161 -8.02 8.39 -5.89
CA SER A 161 -8.15 9.74 -6.44
C SER A 161 -7.26 9.98 -7.67
N LEU A 162 -5.99 9.58 -7.61
CA LEU A 162 -5.01 9.73 -8.70
C LEU A 162 -5.39 8.87 -9.91
N SER A 163 -5.95 7.69 -9.68
CA SER A 163 -6.39 6.81 -10.78
C SER A 163 -7.46 7.45 -11.67
N ARG A 164 -8.23 8.41 -11.15
CA ARG A 164 -9.26 9.15 -11.91
C ARG A 164 -8.65 10.07 -12.98
N SER A 165 -7.39 10.48 -12.85
CA SER A 165 -6.69 11.31 -13.84
C SER A 165 -5.90 10.50 -14.86
N PHE A 166 -5.85 9.17 -14.75
CA PHE A 166 -5.12 8.34 -15.70
C PHE A 166 -5.77 8.39 -17.10
N LYS A 167 -4.93 8.42 -18.14
CA LYS A 167 -5.41 8.45 -19.53
C LYS A 167 -6.19 7.19 -19.85
N LYS A 168 -7.30 7.31 -20.59
CA LYS A 168 -8.06 6.15 -21.04
C LYS A 168 -7.23 5.32 -22.02
N ASN A 169 -6.99 4.06 -21.68
CA ASN A 169 -6.34 3.06 -22.54
C ASN A 169 -6.78 1.66 -22.08
N LYS A 170 -6.32 0.63 -22.78
CA LYS A 170 -6.68 -0.77 -22.51
C LYS A 170 -6.32 -1.18 -21.08
N ILE A 171 -5.10 -0.88 -20.63
CA ILE A 171 -4.60 -1.21 -19.27
C ILE A 171 -5.45 -0.53 -18.20
N ASN A 172 -5.66 0.78 -18.32
CA ASN A 172 -6.36 1.59 -17.34
C ASN A 172 -7.86 1.29 -17.29
N SER A 173 -8.43 0.67 -18.34
CA SER A 173 -9.82 0.20 -18.31
C SER A 173 -10.09 -0.85 -17.23
N HIS A 174 -9.05 -1.61 -16.82
CA HIS A 174 -9.15 -2.59 -15.73
C HIS A 174 -9.30 -1.96 -14.35
N LEU A 175 -9.17 -0.63 -14.19
CA LEU A 175 -9.52 0.06 -12.94
C LEU A 175 -10.99 -0.14 -12.56
N LEU A 176 -11.87 -0.31 -13.54
CA LEU A 176 -13.27 -0.66 -13.26
C LEU A 176 -13.37 -2.04 -12.58
N THR A 177 -12.65 -3.03 -13.10
CA THR A 177 -12.57 -4.37 -12.50
C THR A 177 -12.01 -4.30 -11.07
N VAL A 178 -10.95 -3.51 -10.85
CA VAL A 178 -10.35 -3.29 -9.53
C VAL A 178 -11.38 -2.71 -8.55
N THR A 179 -12.03 -1.61 -8.92
CA THR A 179 -12.97 -0.90 -8.04
C THR A 179 -14.20 -1.73 -7.73
N GLN A 180 -14.74 -2.47 -8.70
CA GLN A 180 -15.85 -3.41 -8.50
C GLN A 180 -15.48 -4.58 -7.58
N CYS A 181 -14.28 -5.17 -7.73
CA CYS A 181 -13.85 -6.25 -6.84
C CYS A 181 -13.59 -5.75 -5.41
N ILE A 182 -13.10 -4.51 -5.28
CA ILE A 182 -12.91 -3.87 -3.97
C ILE A 182 -14.26 -3.47 -3.34
N GLY A 183 -15.25 -3.04 -4.13
CA GLY A 183 -16.57 -2.63 -3.64
C GLY A 183 -16.57 -1.22 -3.01
N VAL A 184 -15.79 -0.29 -3.57
CA VAL A 184 -15.62 1.08 -3.05
C VAL A 184 -16.92 1.89 -3.03
N GLU A 185 -17.93 1.47 -3.79
CA GLU A 185 -19.28 2.03 -3.84
C GLU A 185 -20.11 1.75 -2.58
N ARG A 186 -19.72 0.76 -1.77
CA ARG A 186 -20.41 0.40 -0.52
C ARG A 186 -20.03 1.31 0.66
N ALA A 187 -19.11 2.24 0.44
CA ALA A 187 -18.57 3.10 1.47
C ALA A 187 -19.67 3.97 2.12
N THR A 188 -19.91 3.72 3.40
CA THR A 188 -20.82 4.53 4.24
C THR A 188 -20.10 4.89 5.54
N PRO A 189 -20.44 6.01 6.21
CA PRO A 189 -19.80 6.41 7.47
C PRO A 189 -19.84 5.30 8.55
N SER A 190 -20.98 4.59 8.66
CA SER A 190 -21.16 3.50 9.63
C SER A 190 -20.31 2.27 9.30
N LEU A 191 -20.19 1.90 8.02
CA LEU A 191 -19.30 0.84 7.58
C LEU A 191 -17.83 1.21 7.83
N LEU A 192 -17.41 2.41 7.44
CA LEU A 192 -16.04 2.89 7.61
C LEU A 192 -15.63 2.94 9.09
N LEU A 193 -16.53 3.32 10.00
CA LEU A 193 -16.25 3.27 11.43
C LEU A 193 -16.00 1.84 11.93
N ARG A 194 -16.73 0.85 11.41
CA ARG A 194 -16.49 -0.57 11.75
C ARG A 194 -15.18 -1.06 11.14
N MET A 195 -14.91 -0.73 9.88
CA MET A 195 -13.64 -1.05 9.21
C MET A 195 -12.46 -0.44 9.96
N LEU A 196 -12.53 0.82 10.40
CA LEU A 196 -11.49 1.47 11.20
C LEU A 196 -11.11 0.62 12.42
N LYS A 197 -12.10 0.24 13.23
CA LYS A 197 -11.89 -0.56 14.44
C LYS A 197 -11.26 -1.92 14.12
N SER A 198 -11.74 -2.58 13.07
CA SER A 198 -11.20 -3.88 12.66
C SER A 198 -9.83 -3.80 12.01
N THR A 199 -9.52 -2.74 11.25
CA THR A 199 -8.19 -2.51 10.66
C THR A 199 -7.15 -2.20 11.72
N ILE A 200 -7.48 -1.35 12.70
CA ILE A 200 -6.61 -1.11 13.86
C ILE A 200 -6.43 -2.41 14.64
N GLY A 201 -7.53 -3.07 15.05
CA GLY A 201 -7.46 -4.30 15.83
C GLY A 201 -6.68 -5.41 15.12
N PHE A 202 -6.86 -5.59 13.81
CA PHE A 202 -6.08 -6.58 13.06
C PHE A 202 -4.59 -6.22 13.00
N SER A 203 -4.26 -4.94 12.84
CA SER A 203 -2.86 -4.48 12.85
C SER A 203 -2.19 -4.76 14.19
N GLU A 204 -2.88 -4.48 15.29
CA GLU A 204 -2.41 -4.76 16.66
C GLU A 204 -2.24 -6.26 16.91
N MET A 205 -3.17 -7.10 16.45
CA MET A 205 -3.08 -8.56 16.58
C MET A 205 -1.84 -9.15 15.90
N ILE A 206 -1.33 -8.51 14.84
CA ILE A 206 -0.12 -8.96 14.14
C ILE A 206 1.15 -8.19 14.57
N GLY A 207 1.10 -7.42 15.66
CA GLY A 207 2.24 -6.71 16.24
C GLY A 207 2.55 -5.35 15.61
N LYS A 208 1.70 -4.80 14.75
CA LYS A 208 1.89 -3.49 14.09
C LYS A 208 1.10 -2.37 14.78
N THR A 209 1.45 -2.08 16.03
CA THR A 209 0.73 -1.12 16.88
C THR A 209 1.04 0.35 16.57
N ASN A 210 2.18 0.63 15.94
CA ASN A 210 2.68 2.00 15.77
C ASN A 210 1.85 2.88 14.82
N ASP A 211 1.04 2.27 13.93
CA ASP A 211 0.30 3.00 12.90
C ASP A 211 -1.11 3.44 13.34
N SER A 212 -1.61 2.98 14.50
CA SER A 212 -3.03 3.18 14.91
C SER A 212 -3.48 4.64 14.91
N GLU A 213 -2.63 5.56 15.38
CA GLU A 213 -2.95 7.00 15.39
C GLU A 213 -2.98 7.60 13.98
N ILE A 214 -2.06 7.20 13.09
CA ILE A 214 -2.03 7.65 11.69
C ILE A 214 -3.29 7.17 10.97
N ILE A 215 -3.67 5.90 11.17
CA ILE A 215 -4.87 5.31 10.57
C ILE A 215 -6.11 6.10 11.01
N LYS A 216 -6.23 6.43 12.30
CA LYS A 216 -7.34 7.21 12.84
C LYS A 216 -7.37 8.64 12.29
N SER A 217 -6.22 9.33 12.23
CA SER A 217 -6.11 10.68 11.68
C SER A 217 -6.55 10.73 10.21
N LYS A 218 -6.11 9.76 9.40
CA LYS A 218 -6.52 9.65 7.99
C LYS A 218 -8.02 9.38 7.84
N TYR A 219 -8.59 8.52 8.67
CA TYR A 219 -10.03 8.29 8.70
C TYR A 219 -10.81 9.59 8.98
N GLU A 220 -10.44 10.31 10.05
CA GLU A 220 -11.11 11.55 10.45
C GLU A 220 -11.06 12.60 9.34
N PHE A 221 -9.90 12.77 8.70
CA PHE A 221 -9.74 13.68 7.58
C PHE A 221 -10.59 13.27 6.36
N LEU A 222 -10.51 12.02 5.92
CA LEU A 222 -11.23 11.56 4.74
C LEU A 222 -12.75 11.63 4.95
N LEU A 223 -13.22 11.32 6.16
CA LEU A 223 -14.64 11.43 6.52
C LEU A 223 -15.10 12.88 6.52
N LYS A 224 -14.36 13.80 7.16
CA LYS A 224 -14.67 15.23 7.21
C LYS A 224 -14.77 15.85 5.81
N ASN A 225 -13.96 15.36 4.86
CA ASN A 225 -13.92 15.84 3.49
C ASN A 225 -14.82 15.04 2.53
N SER A 226 -15.71 14.17 3.03
CA SER A 226 -16.62 13.34 2.21
C SER A 226 -15.91 12.39 1.21
N LEU A 227 -14.67 12.02 1.48
CA LEU A 227 -13.84 11.13 0.67
C LEU A 227 -14.06 9.66 1.08
N LEU A 228 -15.32 9.20 1.06
CA LEU A 228 -15.71 7.91 1.62
C LEU A 228 -15.10 6.72 0.88
N SER A 229 -15.13 6.73 -0.45
CA SER A 229 -14.56 5.66 -1.27
C SER A 229 -13.03 5.60 -1.14
N ASP A 230 -12.36 6.75 -1.02
CA ASP A 230 -10.92 6.83 -0.78
C ASP A 230 -10.57 6.28 0.61
N CYS A 231 -11.39 6.56 1.63
CA CYS A 231 -11.25 5.95 2.97
C CYS A 231 -11.44 4.43 2.97
N TYR A 232 -12.45 3.94 2.24
CA TYR A 232 -12.71 2.51 2.08
C TYR A 232 -11.51 1.82 1.42
N PHE A 233 -11.00 2.41 0.33
CA PHE A 233 -9.85 1.91 -0.40
C PHE A 233 -8.59 1.88 0.50
N TYR A 234 -8.36 2.95 1.26
CA TYR A 234 -7.24 3.04 2.20
C TYR A 234 -7.25 1.90 3.23
N PHE A 235 -8.38 1.62 3.88
CA PHE A 235 -8.47 0.53 4.86
C PHE A 235 -8.21 -0.84 4.24
N GLY A 236 -8.87 -1.16 3.12
CA GLY A 236 -8.65 -2.44 2.47
C GLY A 236 -7.20 -2.62 1.99
N TYR A 237 -6.53 -1.55 1.57
CA TYR A 237 -5.11 -1.58 1.21
C TYR A 237 -4.23 -1.94 2.42
N LEU A 238 -4.43 -1.30 3.57
CA LEU A 238 -3.70 -1.63 4.79
C LEU A 238 -3.91 -3.08 5.21
N ASN A 239 -5.18 -3.53 5.15
CA ASN A 239 -5.51 -4.90 5.48
C ASN A 239 -4.84 -5.89 4.51
N ARG A 240 -4.72 -5.57 3.21
CA ARG A 240 -3.92 -6.36 2.25
C ARG A 240 -2.48 -6.48 2.70
N ASN A 241 -1.83 -5.37 3.04
CA ASN A 241 -0.43 -5.39 3.45
C ASN A 241 -0.23 -6.26 4.70
N ASN A 242 -1.14 -6.13 5.68
CA ASN A 242 -1.10 -6.89 6.92
C ASN A 242 -1.39 -8.37 6.68
N PHE A 243 -2.45 -8.70 5.95
CA PHE A 243 -2.86 -10.06 5.63
C PHE A 243 -1.78 -10.82 4.86
N VAL A 244 -1.20 -10.20 3.83
CA VAL A 244 -0.12 -10.82 3.04
C VAL A 244 1.15 -10.99 3.88
N SER A 245 1.45 -10.07 4.80
CA SER A 245 2.65 -10.18 5.66
C SER A 245 2.62 -11.42 6.56
N ILE A 246 1.43 -11.89 6.93
CA ILE A 246 1.25 -13.11 7.75
C ILE A 246 0.89 -14.35 6.91
N LYS A 247 1.02 -14.31 5.57
CA LYS A 247 0.55 -15.40 4.69
C LYS A 247 1.06 -16.79 5.04
N LYS A 248 2.26 -16.88 5.62
CA LYS A 248 2.90 -18.14 6.02
C LYS A 248 2.30 -18.73 7.32
N THR A 249 1.65 -17.93 8.15
CA THR A 249 1.12 -18.33 9.47
C THR A 249 -0.41 -18.29 9.55
N LEU A 250 -1.11 -17.96 8.46
CA LEU A 250 -2.58 -17.91 8.41
C LEU A 250 -3.26 -19.20 8.89
N HIS A 251 -2.73 -20.37 8.49
CA HIS A 251 -3.26 -21.68 8.88
C HIS A 251 -3.23 -21.94 10.40
N ARG A 252 -2.40 -21.19 11.15
CA ARG A 252 -2.29 -21.31 12.61
C ARG A 252 -3.24 -20.39 13.35
N ASN A 253 -3.83 -19.42 12.64
CA ASN A 253 -4.65 -18.35 13.22
C ASN A 253 -5.97 -18.19 12.43
N PRO A 254 -6.79 -19.25 12.31
CA PRO A 254 -8.05 -19.20 11.56
C PRO A 254 -9.02 -18.13 12.11
N GLU A 255 -8.93 -17.80 13.39
CA GLU A 255 -9.76 -16.80 14.07
C GLU A 255 -9.59 -15.38 13.51
N TYR A 256 -8.47 -15.10 12.83
CA TYR A 256 -8.27 -13.80 12.16
C TYR A 256 -9.39 -13.48 11.16
N ILE A 257 -10.07 -14.50 10.63
CA ILE A 257 -11.19 -14.30 9.73
C ILE A 257 -12.33 -13.48 10.38
N HIS A 258 -12.52 -13.57 11.70
CA HIS A 258 -13.58 -12.83 12.39
C HIS A 258 -13.38 -11.32 12.31
N VAL A 259 -12.14 -10.86 12.43
CA VAL A 259 -11.79 -9.44 12.30
C VAL A 259 -11.72 -9.05 10.82
N LEU A 260 -11.12 -9.90 9.99
CA LEU A 260 -10.93 -9.65 8.56
C LEU A 260 -12.25 -9.55 7.78
N LYS A 261 -13.30 -10.25 8.22
CA LYS A 261 -14.66 -10.11 7.66
C LYS A 261 -15.10 -8.65 7.57
N THR A 262 -14.87 -7.90 8.65
CA THR A 262 -15.23 -6.49 8.72
C THR A 262 -14.12 -5.61 8.14
N ALA A 263 -12.85 -5.93 8.42
CA ALA A 263 -11.72 -5.12 7.96
C ALA A 263 -11.68 -5.01 6.42
N PHE A 264 -11.86 -6.13 5.71
CA PHE A 264 -11.91 -6.16 4.25
C PHE A 264 -13.30 -5.95 3.65
N ASP A 265 -14.36 -5.95 4.47
CA ASP A 265 -15.75 -5.99 4.02
C ASP A 265 -15.96 -7.12 2.99
N ILE A 266 -15.78 -8.36 3.44
CA ILE A 266 -15.64 -9.51 2.54
C ILE A 266 -16.97 -10.01 1.95
N GLU A 267 -16.90 -10.48 0.72
CA GLU A 267 -17.97 -11.23 0.04
C GLU A 267 -17.93 -12.71 0.47
N ASN A 268 -19.11 -13.33 0.64
CA ASN A 268 -19.25 -14.76 1.00
C ASN A 268 -19.88 -15.59 -0.13
N ASP A 269 -20.52 -14.97 -1.12
CA ASP A 269 -21.09 -15.68 -2.26
C ASP A 269 -19.99 -16.27 -3.15
N LYS A 270 -19.87 -17.60 -3.16
CA LYS A 270 -18.86 -18.34 -3.92
C LYS A 270 -18.95 -18.10 -5.44
N THR A 271 -20.14 -17.85 -5.97
CA THR A 271 -20.34 -17.55 -7.39
C THR A 271 -19.78 -16.17 -7.72
N ILE A 272 -20.05 -15.17 -6.87
CA ILE A 272 -19.47 -13.83 -7.03
C ILE A 272 -17.94 -13.88 -6.91
N ILE A 273 -17.41 -14.58 -5.90
CA ILE A 273 -15.96 -14.73 -5.71
C ILE A 273 -15.33 -15.41 -6.93
N SER A 274 -15.96 -16.44 -7.51
CA SER A 274 -15.47 -17.10 -8.72
C SER A 274 -15.43 -16.17 -9.93
N GLN A 275 -16.45 -15.34 -10.13
CA GLN A 275 -16.46 -14.35 -11.21
C GLN A 275 -15.38 -13.28 -11.04
N GLN A 276 -15.13 -12.85 -9.79
CA GLN A 276 -14.05 -11.91 -9.46
C GLN A 276 -12.67 -12.54 -9.70
N ILE A 277 -12.48 -13.82 -9.36
CA ILE A 277 -11.24 -14.57 -9.68
C ILE A 277 -10.95 -14.49 -11.17
N ASP A 278 -11.93 -14.86 -12.00
CA ASP A 278 -11.74 -14.91 -13.45
C ASP A 278 -11.46 -13.52 -14.02
N SER A 279 -12.19 -12.50 -13.56
CA SER A 279 -12.01 -11.11 -14.00
C SER A 279 -10.63 -10.55 -13.67
N LEU A 280 -10.15 -10.74 -12.44
CA LEU A 280 -8.84 -10.28 -11.98
C LEU A 280 -7.70 -11.08 -12.64
N GLN A 281 -7.89 -12.38 -12.82
CA GLN A 281 -6.91 -13.26 -13.46
C GLN A 281 -6.75 -12.89 -14.94
N ASN A 282 -7.85 -12.62 -15.65
CA ASN A 282 -7.82 -12.20 -17.05
C ASN A 282 -7.14 -10.84 -17.20
N ALA A 283 -7.53 -9.84 -16.40
CA ALA A 283 -6.91 -8.51 -16.41
C ALA A 283 -5.40 -8.58 -16.14
N SER A 284 -4.99 -9.35 -15.13
CA SER A 284 -3.58 -9.47 -14.76
C SER A 284 -2.75 -10.17 -15.85
N LYS A 285 -3.28 -11.22 -16.48
CA LYS A 285 -2.61 -11.91 -17.60
C LYS A 285 -2.51 -11.04 -18.84
N GLU A 286 -3.57 -10.29 -19.15
CA GLU A 286 -3.62 -9.40 -20.29
C GLU A 286 -2.54 -8.31 -20.19
N ILE A 287 -2.48 -7.61 -19.05
CA ILE A 287 -1.44 -6.59 -18.81
C ILE A 287 -0.05 -7.23 -18.85
N LEU A 288 0.16 -8.36 -18.16
CA LEU A 288 1.47 -9.01 -18.11
C LEU A 288 1.95 -9.47 -19.50
N SER A 289 1.04 -9.95 -20.35
CA SER A 289 1.36 -10.34 -21.72
C SER A 289 1.80 -9.16 -22.58
N GLY A 290 1.22 -7.97 -22.36
CA GLY A 290 1.59 -6.74 -23.06
C GLY A 290 2.93 -6.14 -22.62
N LEU A 291 3.43 -6.48 -21.42
CA LEU A 291 4.75 -6.03 -20.93
C LEU A 291 5.93 -6.89 -21.41
N ASN A 292 5.64 -8.04 -22.03
CA ASN A 292 6.64 -8.97 -22.56
C ASN A 292 6.77 -8.90 -24.09
N GLN A 293 6.07 -7.96 -24.73
CA GLN A 293 6.15 -7.64 -26.15
C GLN A 293 6.98 -6.38 -26.34
#